data_AF-A0A5C0XTE6-F1
#
_entry.id   AF-A0A5C0XTE6-F1
#
_cell.length_a   1.000
_cell.length_b   1.000
_cell.length_c   1.000
_cell.angle_alpha   90.00
_cell.angle_beta   90.00
_cell.angle_gamma   90.00
#
_symmetry.space_group_name_H-M   'P 1'
#
loop_
_entity.id
_entity.type
_entity.pdbx_description
1 polymer ?
#
loop_
_entity_poly.entity_id
_entity_poly.type
_entity_poly.pdbx_seq_one_letter_code
_entity_poly.pdbx_strand_id
1 'polypeptide(L)'
;MSSGVAPATLIPGIRLTSVFPRTKRNSDFIKPPMDFLSIHFKIVVMTRVYHIVKFQDGNAYLLFDGCNWRCKYCVWREVTRWSLCLPEKTRQQLDYLWKERKVRYLTVEEVERILEKERVKIAFLGGGEPTLDPELKPLMKALAKRGIKVWLVTNGEGLDDEIVDIAYGITFSIKALDEELHKRITGVSNSKVLENFRRYAKSGKIVAETVYVPGLVECEEIMKIAEFIASINPNIALRIDPLVQGADLEEVDKCIEKVKNVLNAYRIKVKGEVKPPKLLYPVV
;
A
#
# COMPACT_ATOMS: atom_id res chain seq x y z
N MET A 1 -25.79 -31.32 -31.18
CA MET A 1 -26.48 -31.46 -32.47
C MET A 1 -27.92 -31.01 -32.26
N SER A 2 -28.54 -30.05 -32.94
CA SER A 2 -28.16 -28.94 -33.83
C SER A 2 -29.50 -28.44 -34.40
N SER A 3 -29.52 -27.18 -34.85
CA SER A 3 -30.59 -26.44 -35.54
C SER A 3 -31.67 -25.84 -34.62
N GLY A 4 -31.98 -24.54 -34.68
CA GLY A 4 -31.43 -23.48 -35.50
C GLY A 4 -32.46 -22.34 -35.70
N VAL A 5 -32.00 -21.12 -35.41
CA VAL A 5 -32.30 -19.83 -36.07
C VAL A 5 -33.69 -19.17 -35.88
N ALA A 6 -33.63 -17.89 -35.48
CA ALA A 6 -34.71 -16.91 -35.31
C ALA A 6 -35.28 -16.37 -36.64
N PRO A 7 -36.36 -15.54 -36.59
CA PRO A 7 -36.12 -14.10 -36.74
C PRO A 7 -37.01 -13.18 -35.88
N ALA A 8 -36.56 -11.93 -35.78
CA ALA A 8 -37.16 -10.82 -35.04
C ALA A 8 -38.46 -10.27 -35.66
N THR A 9 -39.29 -9.61 -34.86
CA THR A 9 -40.08 -8.45 -35.32
C THR A 9 -40.49 -7.52 -34.16
N LEU A 10 -40.19 -6.23 -34.36
CA LEU A 10 -40.54 -5.06 -33.57
C LEU A 10 -41.99 -4.64 -33.80
N ILE A 11 -42.75 -4.20 -32.79
CA ILE A 11 -43.81 -3.16 -32.92
C ILE A 11 -44.05 -2.46 -31.54
N PRO A 12 -44.76 -1.30 -31.41
CA PRO A 12 -44.16 0.04 -31.36
C PRO A 12 -44.69 0.97 -30.22
N GLY A 13 -44.03 2.12 -30.07
CA GLY A 13 -44.70 3.44 -30.01
C GLY A 13 -45.53 3.81 -28.77
N ILE A 14 -44.96 4.65 -27.90
CA ILE A 14 -45.75 5.62 -27.11
C ILE A 14 -45.21 7.02 -27.43
N ARG A 15 -46.07 7.83 -28.05
CA ARG A 15 -45.86 9.24 -28.38
C ARG A 15 -46.60 10.10 -27.36
N LEU A 16 -45.92 11.15 -26.90
CA LEU A 16 -46.45 12.24 -26.08
C LEU A 16 -47.63 12.95 -26.75
N THR A 17 -48.68 13.25 -25.98
CA THR A 17 -49.55 14.40 -26.26
C THR A 17 -49.94 15.12 -24.98
N SER A 18 -49.67 16.42 -25.01
CA SER A 18 -50.01 17.45 -24.05
C SER A 18 -51.49 17.81 -24.11
N VAL A 19 -52.07 18.14 -22.95
CA VAL A 19 -53.30 18.95 -22.85
C VAL A 19 -53.04 20.04 -21.82
N PHE A 20 -52.89 21.28 -22.30
CA PHE A 20 -52.86 22.50 -21.51
C PHE A 20 -54.30 22.96 -21.21
N PRO A 21 -54.56 23.61 -20.05
CA PRO A 21 -55.53 24.68 -19.96
C PRO A 21 -54.86 26.04 -20.20
N ARG A 22 -55.50 26.88 -21.03
CA ARG A 22 -55.11 28.28 -21.31
C ARG A 22 -55.50 29.20 -20.16
N THR A 23 -54.57 30.07 -19.73
CA THR A 23 -54.89 31.38 -19.13
C THR A 23 -54.00 32.45 -19.74
N LYS A 24 -54.61 33.50 -20.31
CA LYS A 24 -53.96 34.72 -20.83
C LYS A 24 -53.91 35.79 -19.73
N ARG A 25 -52.75 36.41 -19.47
CA ARG A 25 -52.42 37.82 -19.81
C ARG A 25 -51.10 38.31 -19.17
N ASN A 26 -50.45 39.20 -19.92
CA ASN A 26 -49.21 39.96 -19.71
C ASN A 26 -48.96 40.51 -18.30
N SER A 27 -47.69 40.52 -17.88
CA SER A 27 -46.85 41.75 -17.81
C SER A 27 -45.50 41.45 -17.12
N ASP A 28 -44.41 41.84 -17.79
CA ASP A 28 -43.10 42.21 -17.25
C ASP A 28 -42.48 41.38 -16.12
N PHE A 29 -41.60 40.44 -16.49
CA PHE A 29 -40.55 39.95 -15.59
C PHE A 29 -39.19 40.03 -16.26
N ILE A 30 -38.38 40.91 -15.67
CA ILE A 30 -36.95 41.15 -15.88
C ILE A 30 -36.20 39.80 -15.88
N LYS A 31 -35.42 39.51 -16.93
CA LYS A 31 -34.44 38.40 -16.91
C LYS A 31 -33.36 38.73 -15.89
N PRO A 32 -33.08 37.87 -14.88
CA PRO A 32 -31.87 38.04 -14.09
C PRO A 32 -30.65 37.66 -14.94
N PRO A 33 -29.47 38.27 -14.71
CA PRO A 33 -28.26 37.93 -15.43
C PRO A 33 -27.83 36.50 -15.11
N MET A 34 -27.35 35.84 -16.15
CA MET A 34 -26.77 34.51 -16.12
C MET A 34 -25.35 34.61 -15.54
N ASP A 35 -25.22 34.62 -14.23
CA ASP A 35 -23.95 34.40 -13.54
C ASP A 35 -24.08 33.18 -12.63
N PHE A 36 -24.10 31.99 -13.25
CA PHE A 36 -23.72 30.78 -12.54
C PHE A 36 -22.20 30.82 -12.35
N LEU A 37 -21.76 31.44 -11.25
CA LEU A 37 -20.46 31.14 -10.68
C LEU A 37 -20.44 29.63 -10.45
N SER A 38 -19.71 28.92 -11.32
CA SER A 38 -19.45 27.50 -11.17
C SER A 38 -18.48 27.34 -10.01
N ILE A 39 -19.02 27.38 -8.79
CA ILE A 39 -18.30 27.05 -7.56
C ILE A 39 -17.92 25.57 -7.70
N HIS A 40 -16.73 25.33 -8.24
CA HIS A 40 -16.10 24.04 -8.21
C HIS A 40 -15.79 23.75 -6.74
N PHE A 41 -16.70 23.07 -6.05
CA PHE A 41 -16.36 22.36 -4.82
C PHE A 41 -15.28 21.34 -5.18
N LYS A 42 -14.01 21.72 -5.01
CA LYS A 42 -12.92 20.76 -4.99
C LYS A 42 -13.16 19.86 -3.78
N ILE A 43 -13.73 18.69 -4.00
CA ILE A 43 -13.73 17.61 -3.01
C ILE A 43 -12.26 17.32 -2.75
N VAL A 44 -11.78 17.72 -1.57
CA VAL A 44 -10.42 17.41 -1.13
C VAL A 44 -10.41 15.94 -0.70
N VAL A 45 -9.89 15.08 -1.56
CA VAL A 45 -9.73 13.66 -1.26
C VAL A 45 -8.49 13.51 -0.38
N MET A 46 -8.67 12.87 0.77
CA MET A 46 -7.58 12.58 1.70
C MET A 46 -6.97 11.23 1.37
N THR A 47 -5.65 11.12 1.46
CA THR A 47 -4.96 9.83 1.50
C THR A 47 -5.26 9.13 2.83
N ARG A 48 -4.66 7.96 3.06
CA ARG A 48 -4.56 7.31 4.37
C ARG A 48 -3.18 7.50 5.03
N VAL A 49 -2.33 8.35 4.46
CA VAL A 49 -1.02 8.68 5.03
C VAL A 49 -1.21 9.53 6.27
N TYR A 50 -0.73 9.05 7.41
CA TYR A 50 -0.85 9.74 8.71
C TYR A 50 0.49 9.94 9.43
N HIS A 51 1.57 9.34 8.93
CA HIS A 51 2.88 9.44 9.56
C HIS A 51 4.00 9.41 8.52
N ILE A 52 4.96 10.32 8.67
CA ILE A 52 6.11 10.45 7.77
C ILE A 52 7.37 10.65 8.60
N VAL A 53 8.40 9.86 8.32
CA VAL A 53 9.74 10.03 8.89
C VAL A 53 10.79 10.06 7.79
N LYS A 54 11.94 10.68 8.06
CA LYS A 54 13.11 10.71 7.17
C LYS A 54 14.34 10.13 7.84
N PHE A 55 14.96 9.15 7.18
CA PHE A 55 16.18 8.50 7.63
C PHE A 55 17.44 9.29 7.23
N GLN A 56 18.56 8.94 7.84
CA GLN A 56 19.84 9.64 7.68
C GLN A 56 20.41 9.52 6.26
N ASP A 57 20.03 8.48 5.52
CA ASP A 57 20.39 8.27 4.12
C ASP A 57 19.62 9.20 3.14
N GLY A 58 18.70 10.00 3.66
CA GLY A 58 17.89 10.95 2.90
C GLY A 58 16.56 10.40 2.40
N ASN A 59 16.26 9.12 2.66
CA ASN A 59 15.01 8.48 2.26
C ASN A 59 13.91 8.72 3.29
N ALA A 60 12.66 8.76 2.85
CA ALA A 60 11.50 8.89 3.73
C ALA A 60 10.68 7.61 3.76
N TYR A 61 9.97 7.40 4.85
CA TYR A 61 8.98 6.32 4.99
C TYR A 61 7.65 6.92 5.39
N LEU A 62 6.63 6.64 4.58
CA LEU A 62 5.25 7.07 4.73
C LEU A 62 4.43 5.88 5.21
N LEU A 63 3.71 6.04 6.32
CA LEU A 63 2.83 5.00 6.85
C LEU A 63 1.38 5.30 6.49
N PHE A 64 0.73 4.29 5.90
CA PHE A 64 -0.69 4.26 5.58
C PHE A 64 -1.47 3.59 6.71
N ASP A 65 -2.67 4.08 6.99
CA ASP A 65 -3.58 3.49 7.96
C ASP A 65 -4.49 2.42 7.32
N GLY A 66 -4.70 1.34 8.06
CA GLY A 66 -5.54 0.21 7.65
C GLY A 66 -4.79 -0.88 6.88
N CYS A 67 -5.29 -2.11 7.00
CA CYS A 67 -4.77 -3.28 6.30
C CYS A 67 -5.90 -4.32 6.15
N ASN A 68 -5.92 -5.03 5.02
CA ASN A 68 -6.86 -6.10 4.70
C ASN A 68 -6.46 -7.43 5.35
N TRP A 69 -5.25 -7.52 5.91
CA TRP A 69 -4.78 -8.66 6.69
C TRP A 69 -4.75 -8.36 8.20
N ARG A 70 -4.81 -9.43 9.00
CA ARG A 70 -4.74 -9.40 10.48
C ARG A 70 -3.55 -10.20 10.99
N CYS A 71 -2.36 -9.93 10.45
CA CYS A 71 -1.15 -10.71 10.73
C CYS A 71 -0.81 -10.73 12.23
N LYS A 72 -0.70 -11.93 12.81
CA LYS A 72 -0.42 -12.16 14.24
C LYS A 72 0.87 -11.52 14.80
N TYR A 73 1.83 -11.20 13.93
CA TYR A 73 3.11 -10.60 14.28
C TYR A 73 3.35 -9.27 13.52
N CYS A 74 2.28 -8.60 13.09
CA CYS A 74 2.40 -7.34 12.37
C CYS A 74 3.02 -6.26 13.27
N VAL A 75 4.19 -5.73 12.89
CA VAL A 75 4.84 -4.64 13.64
C VAL A 75 3.90 -3.43 13.76
N TRP A 76 3.24 -3.04 12.67
CA TRP A 76 2.35 -1.89 12.63
C TRP A 76 1.14 -2.01 13.58
N ARG A 77 0.58 -3.22 13.70
CA ARG A 77 -0.63 -3.48 14.51
C ARG A 77 -0.31 -3.87 15.96
N GLU A 78 0.66 -4.76 16.14
CA GLU A 78 0.94 -5.43 17.41
C GLU A 78 2.06 -4.75 18.23
N VAL A 79 2.94 -3.99 17.58
CA VAL A 79 4.09 -3.35 18.25
C VAL A 79 3.91 -1.84 18.33
N THR A 80 3.76 -1.17 17.18
CA THR A 80 3.58 0.28 17.15
C THR A 80 2.98 0.74 15.83
N ARG A 81 2.03 1.68 15.91
CA ARG A 81 1.48 2.38 14.73
C ARG A 81 2.45 3.43 14.17
N TRP A 82 3.61 3.66 14.78
CA TRP A 82 4.57 4.68 14.35
C TRP A 82 5.78 4.01 13.73
N SER A 83 6.70 4.81 13.18
CA SER A 83 8.01 4.27 12.79
C SER A 83 8.68 3.63 14.00
N LEU A 84 9.00 2.34 13.90
CA LEU A 84 9.64 1.55 14.96
C LEU A 84 10.96 2.16 15.44
N CYS A 85 11.67 2.86 14.55
CA CYS A 85 12.98 3.47 14.85
C CYS A 85 12.87 4.81 15.60
N LEU A 86 11.67 5.29 15.93
CA LEU A 86 11.53 6.50 16.75
C LEU A 86 11.78 6.23 18.23
N PRO A 87 12.33 7.20 18.99
CA PRO A 87 12.48 7.06 20.43
C PRO A 87 11.14 6.78 21.12
N GLU A 88 11.18 5.97 22.18
CA GLU A 88 9.98 5.58 22.94
C GLU A 88 9.15 6.78 23.41
N LYS A 89 9.82 7.80 23.98
CA LYS A 89 9.16 9.04 24.43
C LYS A 89 8.42 9.74 23.28
N THR A 90 8.98 9.77 22.08
CA THR A 90 8.33 10.35 20.91
C THR A 90 7.10 9.54 20.51
N ARG A 91 7.19 8.20 20.51
CA ARG A 91 6.05 7.32 20.21
C ARG A 91 4.90 7.50 21.22
N GLN A 92 5.22 7.65 22.50
CA GLN A 92 4.23 7.93 23.55
C GLN A 92 3.50 9.27 23.34
N GLN A 93 4.22 10.32 22.92
CA GLN A 93 3.60 11.60 22.55
C GLN A 93 2.67 11.46 21.35
N LEU A 94 3.10 10.71 20.33
CA LEU A 94 2.29 10.42 19.15
C LEU A 94 1.03 9.62 19.51
N ASP A 95 1.13 8.65 20.42
CA ASP A 95 -0.04 7.90 20.93
C ASP A 95 -1.06 8.82 21.61
N TYR A 96 -0.59 9.81 22.39
CA TYR A 96 -1.47 10.83 22.95
C TYR A 96 -2.17 11.63 21.83
N LEU A 97 -1.42 12.16 20.85
CA LEU A 97 -2.02 12.89 19.72
C LEU A 97 -3.05 12.05 18.96
N TRP A 98 -2.79 10.75 18.78
CA TRP A 98 -3.72 9.85 18.13
C TRP A 98 -5.01 9.66 18.93
N LYS A 99 -4.89 9.38 20.24
CA LYS A 99 -6.06 9.21 21.14
C LYS A 99 -6.93 10.47 21.18
N GLU A 100 -6.29 11.64 21.19
CA GLU A 100 -6.95 12.95 21.16
C GLU A 100 -7.49 13.34 19.77
N ARG A 101 -7.37 12.47 18.76
CA ARG A 101 -7.79 12.72 17.36
C ARG A 101 -7.15 13.98 16.76
N LYS A 102 -5.91 14.28 17.16
CA LYS A 102 -5.11 15.41 16.66
C LYS A 102 -4.26 15.06 15.45
N VAL A 103 -4.16 13.77 15.11
CA VAL A 103 -3.53 13.29 13.89
C VAL A 103 -4.61 13.13 12.82
N ARG A 104 -4.38 13.70 11.64
CA ARG A 104 -5.27 13.57 10.48
C ARG A 104 -4.53 12.89 9.33
N TYR A 105 -5.28 12.42 8.36
CA TYR A 105 -4.68 12.04 7.09
C TYR A 105 -4.25 13.28 6.29
N LEU A 106 -3.27 13.08 5.43
CA LEU A 106 -2.72 14.10 4.55
C LEU A 106 -3.37 14.02 3.16
N THR A 107 -3.45 15.16 2.48
CA THR A 107 -3.70 15.21 1.03
C THR A 107 -2.43 14.85 0.25
N VAL A 108 -2.57 14.52 -1.04
CA VAL A 108 -1.42 14.28 -1.92
C VAL A 108 -0.47 15.48 -1.93
N GLU A 109 -1.02 16.70 -2.04
CA GLU A 109 -0.25 17.94 -2.10
C GLU A 109 0.53 18.23 -0.80
N GLU A 110 -0.03 17.84 0.35
CA GLU A 110 0.66 17.98 1.63
C GLU A 110 1.81 17.00 1.76
N VAL A 111 1.62 15.75 1.33
CA VAL A 111 2.69 14.76 1.29
C VAL A 111 3.81 15.24 0.36
N GLU A 112 3.49 15.67 -0.86
CA GLU A 112 4.45 16.24 -1.80
C GLU A 112 5.24 17.39 -1.17
N ARG A 113 4.56 18.38 -0.59
CA ARG A 113 5.19 19.55 0.02
C ARG A 113 6.15 19.17 1.15
N ILE A 114 5.77 18.21 1.98
CA ILE A 114 6.63 17.71 3.07
C ILE A 114 7.90 17.08 2.50
N LEU A 115 7.77 16.20 1.51
CA LEU A 115 8.91 15.46 0.96
C LEU A 115 9.83 16.35 0.10
N GLU A 116 9.27 17.29 -0.67
CA GLU A 116 10.03 18.27 -1.45
C GLU A 116 10.86 19.19 -0.53
N LYS A 117 10.23 19.75 0.52
CA LYS A 117 10.92 20.59 1.51
C LYS A 117 12.09 19.85 2.14
N GLU A 118 11.92 18.57 2.39
CA GLU A 118 12.93 17.71 2.99
C GLU A 118 13.89 17.10 1.96
N ARG A 119 13.79 17.44 0.66
CA ARG A 119 14.67 16.97 -0.42
C ARG A 119 14.81 15.44 -0.45
N VAL A 120 13.69 14.75 -0.27
CA VAL A 120 13.65 13.28 -0.26
C VAL A 120 13.90 12.74 -1.67
N LYS A 121 14.74 11.70 -1.78
CA LYS A 121 15.03 11.04 -3.07
C LYS A 121 14.19 9.79 -3.31
N ILE A 122 13.99 8.99 -2.26
CA ILE A 122 13.15 7.78 -2.29
C ILE A 122 12.12 7.89 -1.16
N ALA A 123 10.85 7.67 -1.51
CA ALA A 123 9.77 7.51 -0.57
C ALA A 123 9.37 6.04 -0.50
N PHE A 124 9.54 5.43 0.67
CA PHE A 124 9.00 4.12 1.00
C PHE A 124 7.54 4.27 1.44
N LEU A 125 6.62 3.57 0.80
CA LEU A 125 5.19 3.61 1.10
C LEU A 125 4.81 2.27 1.74
N GLY A 126 4.41 2.26 3.01
CA GLY A 126 4.13 1.04 3.77
C GLY A 126 3.36 1.30 5.08
N GLY A 127 3.70 0.59 6.15
CA GLY A 127 2.98 0.67 7.42
C GLY A 127 1.81 -0.32 7.46
N GLY A 128 0.59 0.16 7.24
CA GLY A 128 -0.55 -0.68 6.86
C GLY A 128 -0.39 -1.24 5.45
N GLU A 129 -1.50 -1.40 4.72
CA GLU A 129 -1.50 -1.82 3.31
C GLU A 129 -1.79 -0.62 2.39
N PRO A 130 -0.79 -0.05 1.71
CA PRO A 130 -1.00 1.14 0.87
C PRO A 130 -1.99 0.92 -0.27
N THR A 131 -2.11 -0.30 -0.80
CA THR A 131 -3.02 -0.59 -1.94
C THR A 131 -4.50 -0.43 -1.60
N LEU A 132 -4.86 -0.25 -0.32
CA LEU A 132 -6.22 0.09 0.11
C LEU A 132 -6.54 1.58 0.03
N ASP A 133 -5.54 2.43 -0.20
CA ASP A 133 -5.72 3.87 -0.33
C ASP A 133 -6.16 4.22 -1.76
N PRO A 134 -7.37 4.79 -1.97
CA PRO A 134 -7.81 5.21 -3.30
C PRO A 134 -6.87 6.25 -3.93
N GLU A 135 -6.15 7.03 -3.12
CA GLU A 135 -5.22 8.06 -3.57
C GLU A 135 -3.78 7.55 -3.77
N LEU A 136 -3.53 6.23 -3.62
CA LEU A 136 -2.20 5.66 -3.81
C LEU A 136 -1.63 6.03 -5.19
N LYS A 137 -2.38 5.75 -6.28
CA LYS A 137 -1.91 6.01 -7.64
C LYS A 137 -1.69 7.50 -7.92
N PRO A 138 -2.63 8.42 -7.60
CA PRO A 138 -2.38 9.86 -7.65
C PRO A 138 -1.12 10.28 -6.91
N LEU A 139 -0.94 9.80 -5.67
CA LEU A 139 0.24 10.08 -4.86
C LEU A 139 1.52 9.60 -5.55
N MET A 140 1.58 8.34 -5.98
CA MET A 140 2.76 7.78 -6.63
C MET A 140 3.15 8.56 -7.90
N LYS A 141 2.17 8.94 -8.73
CA LYS A 141 2.39 9.76 -9.93
C LYS A 141 2.89 11.15 -9.59
N ALA A 142 2.32 11.77 -8.56
CA ALA A 142 2.72 13.09 -8.10
C ALA A 142 4.18 13.08 -7.62
N LEU A 143 4.55 12.13 -6.77
CA LEU A 143 5.94 11.94 -6.30
C LEU A 143 6.91 11.70 -7.46
N ALA A 144 6.55 10.82 -8.41
CA ALA A 144 7.38 10.53 -9.57
C ALA A 144 7.62 11.78 -10.45
N LYS A 145 6.60 12.61 -10.65
CA LYS A 145 6.73 13.90 -11.38
C LYS A 145 7.69 14.87 -10.68
N ARG A 146 7.86 14.77 -9.37
CA ARG A 146 8.83 15.56 -8.58
C ARG A 146 10.24 14.95 -8.55
N GLY A 147 10.47 13.85 -9.28
CA GLY A 147 11.73 13.12 -9.26
C GLY A 147 11.96 12.30 -7.98
N ILE A 148 10.92 12.10 -7.17
CA ILE A 148 10.98 11.25 -5.98
C ILE A 148 10.63 9.82 -6.40
N LYS A 149 11.60 8.91 -6.26
CA LYS A 149 11.39 7.49 -6.56
C LYS A 149 10.49 6.87 -5.51
N VAL A 150 9.51 6.09 -5.96
CA VAL A 150 8.56 5.41 -5.07
C VAL A 150 8.97 3.96 -4.87
N TRP A 151 9.21 3.56 -3.63
CA TRP A 151 9.39 2.17 -3.24
C TRP A 151 8.16 1.68 -2.46
N LEU A 152 7.40 0.76 -3.00
CA LEU A 152 6.19 0.25 -2.36
C LEU A 152 6.52 -0.94 -1.44
N VAL A 153 5.95 -0.98 -0.24
CA VAL A 153 6.00 -2.13 0.67
C VAL A 153 4.57 -2.62 0.84
N THR A 154 4.27 -3.83 0.38
CA THR A 154 2.90 -4.32 0.24
C THR A 154 2.80 -5.83 0.47
N ASN A 155 1.63 -6.26 0.93
CA ASN A 155 1.22 -7.66 0.95
C ASN A 155 0.90 -8.23 -0.45
N GLY A 156 0.85 -7.38 -1.48
CA GLY A 156 0.75 -7.77 -2.87
C GLY A 156 -0.65 -8.10 -3.36
N GLU A 157 -1.68 -8.16 -2.50
CA GLU A 157 -3.05 -8.54 -2.88
C GLU A 157 -3.73 -7.48 -3.76
N GLY A 158 -3.52 -6.20 -3.43
CA GLY A 158 -4.08 -5.06 -4.17
C GLY A 158 -3.17 -4.51 -5.26
N LEU A 159 -2.12 -5.24 -5.66
CA LEU A 159 -1.27 -4.82 -6.77
C LEU A 159 -2.01 -4.91 -8.11
N ASP A 160 -1.76 -3.93 -8.96
CA ASP A 160 -2.17 -3.92 -10.36
C ASP A 160 -1.05 -3.42 -11.28
N ASP A 161 -1.28 -3.51 -12.60
CA ASP A 161 -0.27 -3.19 -13.61
C ASP A 161 0.20 -1.72 -13.50
N GLU A 162 -0.72 -0.80 -13.21
CA GLU A 162 -0.41 0.63 -13.11
C GLU A 162 0.46 0.95 -11.89
N ILE A 163 0.18 0.34 -10.74
CA ILE A 163 1.01 0.48 -9.55
C ILE A 163 2.43 -0.04 -9.84
N VAL A 164 2.54 -1.21 -10.48
CA VAL A 164 3.82 -1.82 -10.83
C VAL A 164 4.59 -0.96 -11.83
N ASP A 165 3.91 -0.35 -12.80
CA ASP A 165 4.53 0.53 -13.80
C ASP A 165 5.10 1.80 -13.18
N ILE A 166 4.39 2.42 -12.23
CA ILE A 166 4.83 3.66 -11.57
C ILE A 166 5.94 3.38 -10.54
N ALA A 167 5.86 2.25 -9.82
CA ALA A 167 6.82 1.93 -8.76
C ALA A 167 8.26 1.86 -9.30
N TYR A 168 9.20 2.48 -8.58
CA TYR A 168 10.63 2.30 -8.80
C TYR A 168 11.10 0.92 -8.31
N GLY A 169 10.52 0.45 -7.20
CA GLY A 169 10.77 -0.87 -6.63
C GLY A 169 9.62 -1.29 -5.70
N ILE A 170 9.50 -2.58 -5.43
CA ILE A 170 8.45 -3.17 -4.62
C ILE A 170 9.07 -4.19 -3.67
N THR A 171 8.84 -4.02 -2.37
CA THR A 171 8.97 -5.10 -1.39
C THR A 171 7.65 -5.83 -1.29
N PHE A 172 7.63 -7.08 -1.72
CA PHE A 172 6.43 -7.92 -1.80
C PHE A 172 6.48 -8.99 -0.70
N SER A 173 5.55 -8.94 0.25
CA SER A 173 5.51 -9.85 1.38
C SER A 173 4.81 -11.18 1.09
N ILE A 174 5.50 -12.30 1.34
CA ILE A 174 4.91 -13.65 1.39
C ILE A 174 5.07 -14.20 2.81
N LYS A 175 3.96 -14.36 3.53
CA LYS A 175 4.00 -14.77 4.95
C LYS A 175 4.08 -16.28 5.17
N ALA A 176 3.56 -17.07 4.23
CA ALA A 176 3.69 -18.52 4.15
C ALA A 176 3.21 -19.02 2.78
N LEU A 177 3.84 -20.08 2.25
CA LEU A 177 3.39 -20.85 1.10
C LEU A 177 2.33 -21.89 1.49
N ASP A 178 2.44 -22.49 2.67
CA ASP A 178 1.38 -23.33 3.23
C ASP A 178 0.14 -22.46 3.48
N GLU A 179 -0.98 -22.81 2.83
CA GLU A 179 -2.19 -21.99 2.86
C GLU A 179 -2.79 -21.94 4.27
N GLU A 180 -2.80 -23.06 5.00
CA GLU A 180 -3.38 -23.12 6.33
C GLU A 180 -2.54 -22.33 7.35
N LEU A 181 -1.22 -22.40 7.25
CA LEU A 181 -0.31 -21.54 8.01
C LEU A 181 -0.54 -20.07 7.64
N HIS A 182 -0.67 -19.74 6.35
CA HIS A 182 -0.95 -18.37 5.91
C HIS A 182 -2.26 -17.86 6.51
N LYS A 183 -3.36 -18.62 6.43
CA LYS A 183 -4.65 -18.29 7.07
C LYS A 183 -4.50 -18.10 8.57
N ARG A 184 -3.75 -18.98 9.26
CA ARG A 184 -3.46 -18.85 10.69
C ARG A 184 -2.69 -17.57 11.02
N ILE A 185 -1.85 -17.08 10.11
CA ILE A 185 -1.08 -15.85 10.28
C ILE A 185 -1.94 -14.62 9.97
N THR A 186 -2.51 -14.54 8.76
CA THR A 186 -3.07 -13.33 8.16
C THR A 186 -4.59 -13.23 8.26
N GLY A 187 -5.28 -14.34 8.48
CA GLY A 187 -6.73 -14.45 8.49
C GLY A 187 -7.37 -14.66 7.11
N VAL A 188 -6.59 -14.77 6.03
CA VAL A 188 -7.08 -14.94 4.64
C VAL A 188 -6.29 -16.04 3.90
N SER A 189 -6.76 -16.47 2.73
CA SER A 189 -6.03 -17.42 1.88
C SER A 189 -4.83 -16.75 1.20
N ASN A 190 -3.75 -17.49 0.93
CA ASN A 190 -2.62 -17.00 0.14
C ASN A 190 -2.82 -17.06 -1.38
N SER A 191 -3.94 -17.61 -1.85
CA SER A 191 -4.22 -17.79 -3.29
C SER A 191 -4.02 -16.51 -4.10
N LYS A 192 -4.63 -15.39 -3.66
CA LYS A 192 -4.56 -14.12 -4.38
C LYS A 192 -3.16 -13.50 -4.40
N VAL A 193 -2.46 -13.55 -3.26
CA VAL A 193 -1.09 -13.02 -3.18
C VAL A 193 -0.12 -13.85 -4.02
N LEU A 194 -0.26 -15.18 -4.06
CA LEU A 194 0.58 -16.03 -4.90
C LEU A 194 0.26 -15.88 -6.40
N GLU A 195 -1.01 -15.68 -6.77
CA GLU A 195 -1.42 -15.33 -8.14
C GLU A 195 -0.76 -14.02 -8.60
N ASN A 196 -0.87 -12.96 -7.80
CA ASN A 196 -0.27 -11.67 -8.11
C ASN A 196 1.26 -11.75 -8.14
N PHE A 197 1.87 -12.53 -7.25
CA PHE A 197 3.32 -12.74 -7.31
C PHE A 197 3.74 -13.38 -8.64
N ARG A 198 3.03 -14.43 -9.11
CA ARG A 198 3.31 -15.04 -10.42
C ARG A 198 3.16 -14.05 -11.56
N ARG A 199 2.16 -13.17 -11.51
CA ARG A 199 1.92 -12.13 -12.52
C ARG A 199 3.05 -11.11 -12.56
N TYR A 200 3.54 -10.65 -11.41
CA TYR A 200 4.44 -9.49 -11.33
C TYR A 200 5.92 -9.80 -11.08
N ALA A 201 6.27 -11.06 -10.78
CA ALA A 201 7.65 -11.49 -10.52
C ALA A 201 8.64 -11.18 -11.66
N LYS A 202 8.15 -11.08 -12.91
CA LYS A 202 8.99 -10.79 -14.08
C LYS A 202 9.15 -9.29 -14.38
N SER A 203 8.58 -8.41 -13.56
CA SER A 203 8.68 -6.95 -13.73
C SER A 203 10.10 -6.38 -13.54
N GLY A 204 10.99 -7.14 -12.90
CA GLY A 204 12.33 -6.66 -12.52
C GLY A 204 12.33 -5.64 -11.37
N LYS A 205 11.17 -5.37 -10.75
CA LYS A 205 11.00 -4.37 -9.68
C LYS A 205 10.79 -4.98 -8.29
N ILE A 206 10.60 -6.29 -8.20
CA ILE A 206 10.25 -6.98 -6.95
C ILE A 206 11.49 -7.44 -6.20
N VAL A 207 11.50 -7.15 -4.91
CA VAL A 207 12.25 -7.85 -3.87
C VAL A 207 11.22 -8.58 -3.01
N ALA A 208 11.34 -9.89 -2.86
CA ALA A 208 10.46 -10.65 -1.98
C ALA A 208 10.84 -10.44 -0.51
N GLU A 209 9.86 -10.49 0.38
CA GLU A 209 10.07 -10.41 1.83
C GLU A 209 9.29 -11.50 2.56
N THR A 210 9.89 -12.03 3.61
CA THR A 210 9.22 -12.83 4.63
C THR A 210 9.83 -12.56 6.01
N VAL A 211 9.22 -13.10 7.06
CA VAL A 211 9.67 -12.92 8.44
C VAL A 211 9.96 -14.28 9.07
N TYR A 212 11.13 -14.44 9.67
CA TYR A 212 11.44 -15.59 10.51
C TYR A 212 10.77 -15.42 11.87
N VAL A 213 9.86 -16.34 12.21
CA VAL A 213 9.06 -16.32 13.43
C VAL A 213 9.22 -17.68 14.13
N PRO A 214 9.98 -17.76 15.24
CA PRO A 214 10.17 -19.01 15.98
C PRO A 214 8.84 -19.69 16.33
N GLY A 215 8.75 -21.00 16.09
CA GLY A 215 7.57 -21.81 16.33
C GLY A 215 6.37 -21.55 15.40
N LEU A 216 6.52 -20.71 14.36
CA LEU A 216 5.42 -20.39 13.43
C LEU A 216 5.85 -20.35 11.95
N VAL A 217 6.88 -19.56 11.63
CA VAL A 217 7.46 -19.45 10.28
C VAL A 217 8.97 -19.63 10.41
N GLU A 218 9.38 -20.89 10.39
CA GLU A 218 10.77 -21.30 10.54
C GLU A 218 11.38 -21.65 9.18
N CYS A 219 12.59 -22.20 9.20
CA CYS A 219 13.39 -22.30 7.99
C CYS A 219 12.80 -23.23 6.92
N GLU A 220 12.07 -24.27 7.33
CA GLU A 220 11.39 -25.17 6.40
C GLU A 220 10.37 -24.42 5.55
N GLU A 221 9.59 -23.53 6.15
CA GLU A 221 8.59 -22.75 5.43
C GLU A 221 9.23 -21.67 4.56
N ILE A 222 10.29 -21.04 5.06
CA ILE A 222 11.06 -20.04 4.29
C ILE A 222 11.76 -20.69 3.09
N MET A 223 12.22 -21.93 3.21
CA MET A 223 12.77 -22.67 2.07
C MET A 223 11.71 -22.89 0.99
N LYS A 224 10.47 -23.26 1.36
CA LYS A 224 9.37 -23.36 0.38
C LYS A 224 9.07 -22.03 -0.30
N ILE A 225 9.12 -20.92 0.43
CA ILE A 225 9.01 -19.56 -0.14
C ILE A 225 10.12 -19.35 -1.17
N ALA A 226 11.37 -19.66 -0.84
CA ALA A 226 12.51 -19.49 -1.72
C ALA A 226 12.42 -20.34 -2.99
N GLU A 227 12.06 -21.62 -2.86
CA GLU A 227 11.86 -22.55 -3.99
C GLU A 227 10.74 -22.08 -4.92
N PHE A 228 9.62 -21.62 -4.35
CA PHE A 228 8.52 -21.03 -5.12
C PHE A 228 8.98 -19.81 -5.93
N ILE A 229 9.70 -18.88 -5.29
CA ILE A 229 10.22 -17.68 -5.98
C ILE A 229 11.21 -18.08 -7.07
N ALA A 230 12.16 -18.98 -6.76
CA ALA A 230 13.17 -19.46 -7.71
C ALA A 230 12.54 -20.13 -8.93
N SER A 231 11.43 -20.87 -8.74
CA SER A 231 10.70 -21.51 -9.84
C SER A 231 10.06 -20.52 -10.82
N ILE A 232 9.82 -19.27 -10.40
CA ILE A 232 9.19 -18.22 -11.22
C ILE A 232 10.24 -17.26 -11.80
N ASN A 233 11.13 -16.77 -10.94
CA ASN A 233 12.22 -15.87 -11.30
C ASN A 233 13.36 -15.98 -10.28
N PRO A 234 14.45 -16.71 -10.60
CA PRO A 234 15.58 -16.92 -9.68
C PRO A 234 16.42 -15.65 -9.43
N ASN A 235 16.19 -14.56 -10.18
CA ASN A 235 16.89 -13.30 -9.98
C ASN A 235 16.27 -12.42 -8.88
N ILE A 236 15.09 -12.78 -8.36
CA ILE A 236 14.47 -12.04 -7.25
C ILE A 236 15.26 -12.33 -5.97
N ALA A 237 15.65 -11.28 -5.26
CA ALA A 237 16.22 -11.43 -3.92
C ALA A 237 15.10 -11.63 -2.88
N LEU A 238 15.36 -12.49 -1.89
CA LEU A 238 14.48 -12.73 -0.75
C LEU A 238 15.07 -12.10 0.52
N ARG A 239 14.40 -11.08 1.04
CA ARG A 239 14.70 -10.51 2.35
C ARG A 239 14.00 -11.33 3.44
N ILE A 240 14.75 -11.79 4.44
CA ILE A 240 14.23 -12.51 5.60
C ILE A 240 14.42 -11.62 6.83
N ASP A 241 13.33 -11.02 7.30
CA ASP A 241 13.36 -10.14 8.47
C ASP A 241 13.20 -10.96 9.76
N PRO A 242 13.97 -10.71 10.82
CA PRO A 242 13.75 -11.36 12.11
C PRO A 242 12.49 -10.79 12.79
N LEU A 243 11.75 -11.63 13.52
CA LEU A 243 10.68 -11.14 14.39
C LEU A 243 11.22 -10.09 15.37
N VAL A 244 10.62 -8.89 15.33
CA VAL A 244 11.01 -7.75 16.18
C VAL A 244 10.93 -8.08 17.68
N GLN A 245 10.01 -8.96 18.07
CA GLN A 245 9.71 -9.33 19.46
C GLN A 245 10.56 -10.50 20.00
N GLY A 246 11.69 -10.84 19.37
CA GLY A 246 12.66 -11.77 19.97
C GLY A 246 13.03 -12.98 19.14
N ALA A 247 13.21 -12.83 17.82
CA ALA A 247 13.89 -13.87 17.05
C ALA A 247 15.39 -13.92 17.41
N ASP A 248 15.94 -15.13 17.53
CA ASP A 248 17.37 -15.36 17.61
C ASP A 248 18.03 -15.06 16.26
N LEU A 249 18.92 -14.07 16.23
CA LEU A 249 19.60 -13.65 15.00
C LEU A 249 20.55 -14.71 14.45
N GLU A 250 21.10 -15.59 15.30
CA GLU A 250 21.94 -16.71 14.87
C GLU A 250 21.11 -17.77 14.14
N GLU A 251 19.91 -18.08 14.62
CA GLU A 251 18.99 -18.98 13.93
C GLU A 251 18.52 -18.41 12.59
N VAL A 252 18.19 -17.11 12.56
CA VAL A 252 17.82 -16.42 11.31
C VAL A 252 18.99 -16.46 10.32
N ASP A 253 20.22 -16.18 10.76
CA ASP A 253 21.41 -16.24 9.92
C ASP A 253 21.68 -17.68 9.41
N LYS A 254 21.56 -18.71 10.27
CA LYS A 254 21.66 -20.12 9.85
C LYS A 254 20.61 -20.46 8.79
N CYS A 255 19.39 -19.96 8.93
CA CYS A 255 18.36 -20.17 7.93
C CYS A 255 18.70 -19.49 6.60
N ILE A 256 19.14 -18.23 6.64
CA ILE A 256 19.56 -17.48 5.45
C ILE A 256 20.66 -18.23 4.70
N GLU A 257 21.67 -18.78 5.39
CA GLU A 257 22.74 -19.56 4.75
C GLU A 257 22.22 -20.83 4.06
N LYS A 258 21.20 -21.50 4.63
CA LYS A 258 20.55 -22.63 3.94
C LYS A 258 19.82 -22.17 2.68
N VAL A 259 19.03 -21.10 2.78
CA VAL A 259 18.20 -20.57 1.69
C VAL A 259 19.04 -20.04 0.52
N LYS A 260 20.23 -19.51 0.79
CA LYS A 260 21.18 -19.03 -0.24
C LYS A 260 21.56 -20.08 -1.28
N ASN A 261 21.42 -21.37 -0.98
CA ASN A 261 21.67 -22.45 -1.94
C ASN A 261 20.60 -22.51 -3.05
N VAL A 262 19.44 -21.89 -2.84
CA VAL A 262 18.30 -21.91 -3.79
C VAL A 262 18.03 -20.53 -4.37
N LEU A 263 18.13 -19.47 -3.56
CA LEU A 263 17.78 -18.11 -3.95
C LEU A 263 18.66 -17.11 -3.22
N ASN A 264 18.98 -15.97 -3.87
CA ASN A 264 19.70 -14.89 -3.20
C ASN A 264 18.91 -14.37 -1.99
N ALA A 265 19.32 -14.75 -0.78
CA ALA A 265 18.65 -14.42 0.45
C ALA A 265 19.54 -13.61 1.41
N TYR A 266 18.92 -12.68 2.12
CA TYR A 266 19.62 -11.79 3.05
C TYR A 266 18.67 -11.23 4.12
N ARG A 267 19.25 -10.62 5.15
CA ARG A 267 18.53 -9.74 6.07
C ARG A 267 19.23 -8.39 6.13
N ILE A 268 18.49 -7.33 6.46
CA ILE A 268 19.12 -6.04 6.72
C ILE A 268 19.91 -6.15 8.02
N LYS A 269 21.24 -5.97 7.95
CA LYS A 269 22.12 -5.90 9.11
C LYS A 269 22.43 -4.44 9.39
N VAL A 270 22.00 -3.93 10.54
CA VAL A 270 22.35 -2.57 10.95
C VAL A 270 23.74 -2.61 11.59
N LYS A 271 24.67 -1.81 11.06
CA LYS A 271 26.02 -1.67 11.61
C LYS A 271 26.10 -0.38 12.41
N GLY A 272 26.60 -0.46 13.65
CA GLY A 272 26.77 0.70 14.53
C GLY A 272 25.48 1.22 15.16
N GLU A 273 25.54 2.43 15.72
CA GLU A 273 24.39 3.06 16.37
C GLU A 273 23.32 3.51 15.35
N VAL A 274 22.08 3.08 15.58
CA VAL A 274 20.94 3.50 14.77
C VAL A 274 20.48 4.87 15.24
N LYS A 275 20.85 5.91 14.50
CA LYS A 275 20.28 7.25 14.76
C LYS A 275 18.79 7.23 14.42
N PRO A 276 17.92 7.73 15.31
CA PRO A 276 16.50 7.79 15.03
C PRO A 276 16.23 8.63 13.77
N PRO A 277 15.18 8.32 13.00
CA PRO A 277 14.81 9.12 11.87
C PRO A 277 14.23 10.46 12.35
N LYS A 278 14.32 11.49 11.51
CA LYS A 278 13.66 12.77 11.74
C LYS A 278 12.15 12.57 11.54
N LEU A 279 11.36 12.91 12.54
CA LEU A 279 9.90 12.97 12.43
C LEU A 279 9.51 14.16 11.54
N LEU A 280 8.76 13.89 10.46
CA LEU A 280 8.25 14.92 9.55
C LEU A 280 6.76 15.19 9.77
N TYR A 281 5.99 14.15 10.09
CA TYR A 281 4.57 14.25 10.41
C TYR A 281 4.11 13.08 11.29
N PRO A 282 3.18 13.28 12.26
CA PRO A 282 2.70 14.57 12.74
C PRO A 282 3.77 15.31 13.54
N VAL A 283 3.66 16.64 13.61
CA VAL A 283 4.59 17.47 14.38
C VAL A 283 4.24 17.34 15.86
N VAL A 284 5.23 17.01 16.70
CA VAL A 284 5.14 16.89 18.16
C VAL A 284 5.87 18.04 18.84
#